data_AF-A0A1H4DZS6-F1
#
_entry.id   AF-A0A1H4DZS6-F1
#
_cell.length_a   1.000
_cell.length_b   1.000
_cell.length_c   1.000
_cell.angle_alpha   90.00
_cell.angle_beta   90.00
_cell.angle_gamma   90.00
#
_symmetry.space_group_name_H-M   'P 1'
#
loop_
_entity.id
_entity.type
_entity.pdbx_description
1 polymer ?
#
loop_
_entity_poly.entity_id
_entity_poly.type
_entity_poly.pdbx_seq_one_letter_code
_entity_poly.pdbx_strand_id
1 'polypeptide(L)'
;MSDSTGYAALFGLIMSFAVVFIVIGIVLYVFTALALYTMAKNKGIEYAWLAWIPVANGYVMGEVMDDKVAIGSSVIPYAKWILLLGSIVTGLLAMIPYIGWIFSILCLVYYYCAIYRLYKLYKPDNAVLYLVLSIIFGITMPFFMFSMRNNTPQEYLN
;
A
#
# COMPACT_ATOMS: atom_id res chain seq x y z
N MET A 1 -37.23 -17.79 22.61
CA MET A 1 -36.33 -18.74 21.91
C MET A 1 -36.09 -18.38 20.44
N SER A 2 -36.95 -17.58 19.79
CA SER A 2 -36.76 -17.08 18.40
C SER A 2 -35.58 -16.12 18.23
N ASP A 3 -35.32 -15.28 19.24
CA ASP A 3 -34.41 -14.14 19.07
C ASP A 3 -32.95 -14.59 19.11
N SER A 4 -32.58 -15.50 20.02
CA SER A 4 -31.23 -16.07 20.12
C SER A 4 -30.82 -16.87 18.87
N THR A 5 -31.76 -17.59 18.25
CA THR A 5 -31.53 -18.30 16.98
C THR A 5 -31.38 -17.33 15.80
N GLY A 6 -32.12 -16.23 15.78
CA GLY A 6 -31.98 -15.18 14.76
C GLY A 6 -30.63 -14.47 14.83
N TYR A 7 -30.17 -14.12 16.04
CA TYR A 7 -28.83 -13.55 16.24
C TYR A 7 -27.74 -14.54 15.83
N ALA A 8 -27.85 -15.82 16.21
CA ALA A 8 -26.87 -16.85 15.82
C ALA A 8 -26.77 -17.02 14.30
N ALA A 9 -27.89 -17.01 13.58
CA ALA A 9 -27.90 -17.08 12.12
C ALA A 9 -27.25 -15.83 11.47
N LEU A 10 -27.55 -14.63 11.97
CA LEU A 10 -26.94 -13.39 11.52
C LEU A 10 -25.42 -13.37 11.77
N PHE A 11 -24.97 -13.80 12.95
CA PHE A 11 -23.56 -13.95 13.28
C PHE A 11 -22.86 -14.94 12.36
N GLY A 12 -23.47 -16.10 12.09
CA GLY A 12 -22.93 -17.10 11.16
C GLY A 12 -22.77 -16.54 9.74
N LEU A 13 -23.76 -15.79 9.26
CA LEU A 13 -23.71 -15.13 7.95
C LEU A 13 -22.59 -14.08 7.89
N ILE A 14 -22.49 -13.19 8.88
CA ILE A 14 -21.42 -12.18 8.97
C ILE A 14 -20.03 -12.85 8.98
N MET A 15 -19.85 -13.91 9.76
CA MET A 15 -18.60 -14.66 9.83
C MET A 15 -18.24 -15.30 8.49
N SER A 16 -19.23 -15.84 7.76
CA SER A 16 -18.99 -16.41 6.43
C SER A 16 -18.48 -15.36 5.43
N PHE A 17 -19.07 -14.16 5.42
CA PHE A 17 -18.59 -13.06 4.59
C PHE A 17 -17.22 -12.56 5.03
N ALA A 18 -16.98 -12.46 6.34
CA ALA A 18 -15.69 -12.05 6.90
C ALA A 18 -14.56 -12.97 6.43
N VAL A 19 -14.77 -14.28 6.43
CA VAL A 19 -13.79 -15.27 5.93
C VAL A 19 -13.47 -15.03 4.45
N VAL A 20 -14.48 -14.78 3.61
CA VAL A 20 -14.26 -14.47 2.19
C VAL A 20 -13.41 -13.20 2.02
N PHE A 21 -13.72 -12.13 2.75
CA PHE A 21 -12.94 -10.89 2.69
C PHE A 21 -11.50 -11.06 3.20
N ILE A 22 -11.30 -11.86 4.25
CA ILE A 22 -9.96 -12.19 4.75
C ILE A 22 -9.15 -12.94 3.69
N VAL A 23 -9.75 -13.96 3.05
CA VAL A 23 -9.07 -14.71 1.98
C VAL A 23 -8.70 -13.79 0.82
N ILE A 24 -9.61 -12.92 0.39
CA ILE A 24 -9.33 -11.92 -0.66
C ILE A 24 -8.18 -11.00 -0.22
N GLY A 25 -8.22 -10.49 1.00
CA GLY A 25 -7.16 -9.63 1.56
C GLY A 25 -5.79 -10.31 1.55
N ILE A 26 -5.72 -11.59 1.93
CA ILE A 26 -4.48 -12.38 1.90
C ILE A 26 -3.97 -12.52 0.47
N VAL A 27 -4.84 -12.83 -0.49
CA VAL A 27 -4.44 -12.94 -1.91
C VAL A 27 -3.87 -11.61 -2.40
N LEU A 28 -4.57 -10.50 -2.18
CA LEU A 28 -4.12 -9.16 -2.57
C LEU A 28 -2.78 -8.78 -1.92
N TYR A 29 -2.60 -9.14 -0.65
CA TYR A 29 -1.34 -8.96 0.06
C TYR A 29 -0.20 -9.73 -0.60
N VAL A 30 -0.41 -11.02 -0.91
CA VAL A 30 0.60 -11.85 -1.59
C VAL A 30 0.99 -11.27 -2.95
N PHE A 31 0.02 -10.78 -3.74
CA PHE A 31 0.32 -10.10 -5.01
C PHE A 31 1.22 -8.87 -4.80
N THR A 32 0.94 -8.07 -3.77
CA THR A 32 1.71 -6.87 -3.45
C THR A 32 3.12 -7.22 -2.99
N ALA A 33 3.25 -8.17 -2.07
CA ALA A 33 4.53 -8.65 -1.54
C ALA A 33 5.40 -9.22 -2.67
N LEU A 34 4.83 -10.05 -3.56
CA LEU A 34 5.53 -10.60 -4.72
C LEU A 34 5.99 -9.51 -5.68
N ALA A 35 5.14 -8.52 -5.94
CA ALA A 35 5.47 -7.41 -6.83
C ALA A 35 6.66 -6.60 -6.27
N LEU A 36 6.57 -6.16 -5.01
CA LEU A 36 7.64 -5.42 -4.32
C LEU A 36 8.93 -6.23 -4.24
N TYR A 37 8.85 -7.51 -3.87
CA TYR A 37 9.99 -8.42 -3.80
C TYR A 37 10.72 -8.52 -5.15
N THR A 38 9.96 -8.66 -6.24
CA THR A 38 10.51 -8.76 -7.59
C THR A 38 11.16 -7.44 -8.02
N MET A 39 10.49 -6.30 -7.81
CA MET A 39 11.06 -4.98 -8.12
C MET A 39 12.35 -4.72 -7.33
N ALA A 40 12.36 -5.09 -6.04
CA ALA A 40 13.52 -4.92 -5.19
C ALA A 40 14.69 -5.80 -5.63
N LYS A 41 14.44 -7.06 -5.97
CA LYS A 41 15.46 -7.94 -6.55
C LYS A 41 16.00 -7.41 -7.88
N ASN A 42 15.13 -6.89 -8.75
CA ASN A 42 15.54 -6.30 -10.03
C ASN A 42 16.43 -5.06 -9.85
N LYS A 43 16.29 -4.32 -8.73
CA LYS A 43 17.18 -3.21 -8.36
C LYS A 43 18.42 -3.63 -7.55
N GLY A 44 18.59 -4.92 -7.23
CA GLY A 44 19.71 -5.40 -6.42
C GLY A 44 19.64 -5.02 -4.94
N ILE A 45 18.43 -4.76 -4.42
CA ILE A 45 18.21 -4.44 -3.00
C ILE A 45 18.47 -5.68 -2.13
N GLU A 46 19.36 -5.53 -1.13
CA GLU A 46 19.81 -6.63 -0.26
C GLU A 46 18.65 -7.24 0.56
N TYR A 47 17.80 -6.41 1.14
CA TYR A 47 16.72 -6.82 2.05
C TYR A 47 15.34 -6.88 1.36
N ALA A 48 15.31 -7.26 0.08
CA ALA A 48 14.07 -7.41 -0.70
C ALA A 48 13.01 -8.31 -0.02
N TRP A 49 13.45 -9.28 0.80
CA TRP A 49 12.58 -10.19 1.55
C TRP A 49 11.64 -9.49 2.55
N LEU A 50 11.97 -8.27 3.00
CA LEU A 50 11.10 -7.46 3.87
C LEU A 50 9.74 -7.13 3.22
N ALA A 51 9.61 -7.27 1.90
CA ALA A 51 8.33 -7.13 1.18
C ALA A 51 7.23 -8.09 1.69
N TRP A 52 7.63 -9.22 2.29
CA TRP A 52 6.73 -10.24 2.84
C TRP A 52 6.36 -10.03 4.31
N ILE A 53 6.95 -9.04 4.97
CA ILE A 53 6.60 -8.69 6.34
C ILE A 53 5.64 -7.49 6.28
N PRO A 54 4.43 -7.59 6.87
CA PRO A 54 3.54 -6.45 6.98
C PRO A 54 4.24 -5.27 7.64
N VAL A 55 3.92 -4.04 7.22
CA VAL A 55 4.58 -2.79 7.65
C VAL A 55 5.99 -2.64 7.05
N ALA A 56 6.84 -3.67 7.11
CA ALA A 56 8.18 -3.64 6.51
C ALA A 56 8.17 -3.58 4.97
N ASN A 57 7.09 -4.03 4.33
CA ASN A 57 6.87 -3.85 2.90
C ASN A 57 6.91 -2.37 2.47
N GLY A 58 6.50 -1.43 3.34
CA GLY A 58 6.60 0.01 3.11
C GLY A 58 8.04 0.49 2.99
N TYR A 59 8.96 -0.09 3.76
CA TYR A 59 10.40 0.21 3.67
C TYR A 59 10.97 -0.19 2.31
N VAL A 60 10.65 -1.41 1.85
CA VAL A 60 11.06 -1.90 0.52
C VAL A 60 10.46 -1.04 -0.59
N MET A 61 9.19 -0.66 -0.48
CA MET A 61 8.56 0.23 -1.45
C MET A 61 9.30 1.57 -1.54
N GLY A 62 9.64 2.18 -0.39
CA GLY A 62 10.39 3.43 -0.36
C GLY A 62 11.78 3.32 -0.97
N GLU A 63 12.48 2.22 -0.72
CA GLU A 63 13.80 1.98 -1.30
C GLU A 63 13.77 1.65 -2.80
N VAL A 64 12.77 0.88 -3.25
CA VAL A 64 12.49 0.66 -4.67
C VAL A 64 12.29 1.99 -5.41
N MET A 65 11.84 3.02 -4.69
CA MET A 65 11.65 4.38 -5.18
C MET A 65 12.84 5.32 -4.93
N ASP A 66 14.00 4.81 -4.51
CA ASP A 66 15.19 5.60 -4.18
C ASP A 66 14.97 6.65 -3.08
N ASP A 67 14.14 6.30 -2.08
CA ASP A 67 13.90 7.03 -0.83
C ASP A 67 13.31 8.45 -0.98
N LYS A 68 12.79 8.78 -2.16
CA LYS A 68 12.23 10.10 -2.45
C LYS A 68 10.72 9.97 -2.70
N VAL A 69 9.91 11.00 -2.43
CA VAL A 69 8.51 11.12 -2.92
C VAL A 69 8.23 12.58 -3.26
N ALA A 70 7.64 12.84 -4.43
CA ALA A 70 7.25 14.19 -4.83
C ALA A 70 5.83 14.53 -4.35
N ILE A 71 5.67 15.68 -3.71
CA ILE A 71 4.39 16.27 -3.33
C ILE A 71 4.35 17.69 -3.89
N GLY A 72 3.55 17.88 -4.95
CA GLY A 72 3.56 19.13 -5.71
C GLY A 72 4.94 19.41 -6.30
N SER A 73 5.54 20.54 -5.94
CA SER A 73 6.89 20.94 -6.35
C SER A 73 8.00 20.45 -5.41
N SER A 74 7.67 19.88 -4.25
CA SER A 74 8.65 19.49 -3.24
C SER A 74 8.96 17.99 -3.30
N VAL A 75 10.23 17.63 -3.13
CA VAL A 75 10.67 16.22 -3.02
C VAL A 75 11.04 15.92 -1.57
N ILE A 76 10.38 14.94 -0.97
CA ILE A 76 10.58 14.51 0.40
C ILE A 76 11.58 13.34 0.43
N PRO A 77 12.77 13.48 1.05
CA PRO A 77 13.87 12.51 0.93
C PRO A 77 13.94 11.45 2.05
N TYR A 78 12.80 10.89 2.49
CA TYR A 78 12.77 9.86 3.56
C TYR A 78 11.63 8.84 3.36
N ALA A 79 11.35 8.47 2.11
CA ALA A 79 10.22 7.62 1.76
C ALA A 79 10.18 6.28 2.51
N LYS A 80 11.32 5.59 2.65
CA LYS A 80 11.39 4.28 3.30
C LYS A 80 10.97 4.34 4.77
N TRP A 81 11.36 5.39 5.47
CA TRP A 81 11.06 5.59 6.89
C TRP A 81 9.65 6.09 7.10
N ILE A 82 9.17 7.00 6.24
CA ILE A 82 7.79 7.51 6.32
C ILE A 82 6.80 6.38 6.03
N LEU A 83 7.05 5.55 5.03
CA LEU A 83 6.16 4.41 4.70
C LEU A 83 6.20 3.31 5.77
N LEU A 84 7.36 3.06 6.37
CA LEU A 84 7.50 2.07 7.46
C LEU A 84 6.85 2.55 8.77
N LEU A 85 7.26 3.74 9.24
CA LEU A 85 6.84 4.26 10.54
C LEU A 85 5.44 4.89 10.48
N GLY A 86 5.03 5.38 9.32
CA GLY A 86 3.72 6.00 9.13
C GLY A 86 2.59 5.11 9.62
N SER A 87 2.55 3.84 9.21
CA SER A 87 1.52 2.89 9.66
C SER A 87 1.52 2.66 11.18
N ILE A 88 2.70 2.61 11.80
CA ILE A 88 2.84 2.42 13.26
C ILE A 88 2.33 3.66 13.99
N VAL A 89 2.82 4.84 13.58
CA VAL A 89 2.49 6.13 14.20
C VAL A 89 1.01 6.44 14.02
N THR A 90 0.43 6.20 12.83
CA THR A 90 -1.00 6.34 12.60
C THR A 90 -1.81 5.40 13.50
N GLY A 91 -1.38 4.14 13.67
CA GLY A 91 -2.05 3.19 14.57
C GLY A 91 -2.06 3.64 16.04
N LEU A 92 -0.95 4.23 16.51
CA LEU A 92 -0.84 4.77 17.87
C LEU A 92 -1.67 6.05 18.05
N LEU A 93 -1.60 6.98 17.09
CA LEU A 93 -2.30 8.27 17.13
C LEU A 93 -3.81 8.14 16.89
N ALA A 94 -4.27 7.06 16.25
CA ALA A 94 -5.70 6.80 16.02
C ALA A 94 -6.51 6.71 17.31
N MET A 95 -5.87 6.44 18.46
CA MET A 95 -6.50 6.45 19.77
C MET A 95 -6.87 7.85 20.28
N ILE A 96 -6.29 8.91 19.68
CA ILE A 96 -6.53 10.30 20.07
C ILE A 96 -7.59 10.91 19.13
N PRO A 97 -8.76 11.32 19.65
CA PRO A 97 -9.80 11.95 18.84
C PRO A 97 -9.30 13.21 18.11
N TYR A 98 -9.84 13.46 16.91
CA TYR A 98 -9.54 14.59 16.01
C TYR A 98 -8.09 14.65 15.47
N ILE A 99 -7.07 14.61 16.31
CA ILE A 99 -5.65 14.64 15.90
C ILE A 99 -5.31 13.39 15.09
N GLY A 100 -5.73 12.21 15.57
CA GLY A 100 -5.50 10.96 14.85
C GLY A 100 -6.14 10.96 13.46
N TRP A 101 -7.31 11.58 13.31
CA TRP A 101 -8.00 11.68 12.02
C TRP A 101 -7.26 12.56 11.03
N ILE A 102 -6.83 13.76 11.44
CA ILE A 102 -6.06 14.68 10.60
C ILE A 102 -4.75 14.01 10.16
N PHE A 103 -4.04 13.39 11.10
CA PHE A 103 -2.79 12.69 10.79
C PHE A 103 -3.01 11.51 9.83
N SER A 104 -4.09 10.74 10.02
CA SER A 104 -4.45 9.63 9.12
C SER A 104 -4.69 10.11 7.69
N ILE A 105 -5.35 11.25 7.52
CA ILE A 105 -5.57 11.86 6.19
C ILE A 105 -4.25 12.27 5.56
N LEU A 106 -3.34 12.88 6.32
CA LEU A 106 -2.01 13.26 5.81
C LEU A 106 -1.20 12.02 5.36
N CYS A 107 -1.19 10.96 6.16
CA CYS A 107 -0.56 9.69 5.79
C CYS A 107 -1.19 9.06 4.55
N LEU A 108 -2.52 9.14 4.41
CA LEU A 108 -3.23 8.65 3.23
C LEU A 108 -2.82 9.41 1.96
N VAL A 109 -2.78 10.75 2.01
CA VAL A 109 -2.33 11.57 0.88
C VAL A 109 -0.89 11.24 0.50
N TYR A 110 -0.01 11.14 1.50
CA TYR A 110 1.38 10.74 1.28
C TYR A 110 1.48 9.35 0.61
N TYR A 111 0.69 8.39 1.08
CA TYR A 111 0.64 7.04 0.53
C TYR A 111 0.25 7.03 -0.96
N TYR A 112 -0.76 7.82 -1.35
CA TYR A 112 -1.14 7.94 -2.76
C TYR A 112 -0.07 8.67 -3.59
N CYS A 113 0.62 9.68 -3.04
CA CYS A 113 1.77 10.30 -3.71
C CYS A 113 2.91 9.29 -3.92
N ALA A 114 3.16 8.42 -2.94
CA ALA A 114 4.14 7.34 -3.02
C ALA A 114 3.75 6.31 -4.10
N ILE A 115 2.49 5.89 -4.15
CA ILE A 115 1.97 5.01 -5.21
C ILE A 115 2.12 5.67 -6.58
N TYR A 116 1.75 6.94 -6.71
CA TYR A 116 1.89 7.68 -7.97
C TYR A 116 3.34 7.73 -8.43
N ARG A 117 4.27 8.00 -7.50
CA ARG A 117 5.71 7.92 -7.81
C ARG A 117 6.07 6.55 -8.33
N LEU A 118 5.68 5.48 -7.64
CA LEU A 118 6.00 4.12 -8.05
C LEU A 118 5.46 3.83 -9.46
N TYR A 119 4.21 4.21 -9.74
CA TYR A 119 3.62 4.05 -11.08
C TYR A 119 4.37 4.87 -12.13
N LYS A 120 4.74 6.10 -11.83
CA LYS A 120 5.47 6.95 -12.77
C LYS A 120 6.89 6.46 -13.03
N LEU A 121 7.54 5.91 -12.02
CA LEU A 121 8.88 5.33 -12.12
C LEU A 121 8.89 4.08 -13.03
N TYR A 122 7.87 3.23 -12.97
CA TYR A 122 7.84 1.96 -13.72
C TYR A 122 6.95 1.96 -14.98
N LYS A 123 6.02 2.89 -15.10
CA LYS A 123 5.00 3.04 -16.18
C LYS A 123 4.62 4.52 -16.37
N PRO A 124 5.54 5.39 -16.85
CA PRO A 124 5.30 6.84 -16.92
C PRO A 124 4.08 7.23 -17.74
N ASP A 125 3.85 6.57 -18.88
CA ASP A 125 2.76 6.91 -19.81
C ASP A 125 1.36 6.74 -19.19
N ASN A 126 1.20 5.76 -18.31
CA ASN A 126 -0.10 5.35 -17.75
C ASN A 126 -0.22 5.62 -16.24
N ALA A 127 0.75 6.30 -15.64
CA ALA A 127 0.83 6.44 -14.18
C ALA A 127 -0.40 7.10 -13.56
N VAL A 128 -0.94 8.14 -14.20
CA VAL A 128 -2.14 8.85 -13.75
C VAL A 128 -3.37 7.94 -13.81
N LEU A 129 -3.53 7.19 -14.90
CA LEU A 129 -4.62 6.24 -15.05
C LEU A 129 -4.58 5.18 -13.94
N TYR A 130 -3.40 4.61 -13.66
CA TYR A 130 -3.24 3.60 -12.62
C TYR A 130 -3.55 4.16 -11.24
N LEU A 131 -3.15 5.41 -10.96
CA LEU A 131 -3.47 6.10 -9.72
C LEU A 131 -4.98 6.31 -9.55
N VAL A 132 -5.65 6.85 -10.57
CA VAL A 132 -7.09 7.12 -10.52
C VAL A 132 -7.88 5.82 -10.34
N LEU A 133 -7.53 4.77 -11.09
CA LEU A 133 -8.16 3.46 -10.91
C LEU A 133 -7.90 2.88 -9.52
N SER A 134 -6.73 3.12 -8.94
CA SER A 134 -6.40 2.66 -7.59
C SER A 134 -7.18 3.41 -6.51
N ILE A 135 -7.45 4.70 -6.69
CA ILE A 135 -8.27 5.49 -5.75
C ILE A 135 -9.74 5.04 -5.81
N ILE A 136 -10.28 4.83 -7.01
CA ILE A 136 -11.68 4.42 -7.21
C ILE A 136 -11.87 2.94 -6.83
N PHE A 137 -10.94 2.09 -7.25
CA PHE A 137 -10.95 0.64 -7.06
C PHE A 137 -9.65 0.20 -6.36
N GLY A 138 -9.60 0.32 -5.03
CA GLY A 138 -8.42 -0.05 -4.22
C GLY A 138 -7.90 -1.47 -4.47
N ILE A 139 -8.77 -2.39 -4.89
CA ILE A 139 -8.42 -3.76 -5.27
C ILE A 139 -7.45 -3.84 -6.45
N THR A 140 -7.34 -2.79 -7.28
CA THR A 140 -6.49 -2.79 -8.49
C THR A 140 -5.00 -2.56 -8.18
N MET A 141 -4.66 -1.95 -7.04
CA MET A 141 -3.29 -1.58 -6.69
C MET A 141 -2.29 -2.76 -6.75
N PRO A 142 -2.58 -3.94 -6.14
CA PRO A 142 -1.65 -5.07 -6.16
C PRO A 142 -1.43 -5.59 -7.58
N PHE A 143 -2.48 -5.58 -8.41
CA PHE A 143 -2.40 -6.05 -9.80
C PHE A 143 -1.59 -5.11 -10.68
N PHE A 144 -1.75 -3.80 -10.54
CA PHE A 144 -0.92 -2.83 -11.27
C PHE A 144 0.54 -2.94 -10.87
N MET A 145 0.82 -3.03 -9.57
CA MET A 145 2.18 -3.21 -9.07
C MET A 145 2.79 -4.51 -9.58
N PHE A 146 2.03 -5.60 -9.57
CA PHE A 146 2.48 -6.88 -10.10
C PHE A 146 2.71 -6.86 -11.62
N SER A 147 1.84 -6.18 -12.38
CA SER A 147 1.94 -6.03 -13.83
C SER A 147 3.25 -5.33 -14.25
N MET A 148 3.66 -4.30 -13.51
CA MET A 148 4.84 -3.50 -13.84
C MET A 148 6.15 -3.97 -13.17
N ARG A 149 6.13 -5.04 -12.37
CA ARG A 149 7.24 -5.45 -11.49
C ARG A 149 8.58 -5.74 -12.20
N ASN A 150 8.54 -6.05 -13.50
CA ASN A 150 9.71 -6.39 -14.31
C ASN A 150 10.17 -5.23 -15.20
N ASN A 151 9.51 -4.06 -15.12
CA ASN A 151 9.89 -2.93 -15.93
C ASN A 151 11.15 -2.27 -15.36
N THR A 152 11.93 -1.64 -16.23
CA THR A 152 13.09 -0.85 -15.83
C THR A 152 12.60 0.49 -15.26
N PRO A 153 13.07 0.90 -14.06
CA PRO A 153 12.70 2.19 -13.49
C PRO A 153 13.29 3.35 -14.31
N GLN A 154 12.47 4.37 -14.59
CA GLN A 154 12.83 5.58 -15.31
C GLN A 154 12.74 6.77 -14.36
N GLU A 155 13.88 7.14 -13.77
CA GLU A 155 13.93 8.28 -12.84
C GLU A 155 13.57 9.58 -13.57
N TYR A 156 12.66 10.34 -12.96
CA TYR A 156 12.12 11.58 -13.52
C TYR A 156 12.24 12.76 -12.55
N LEU A 157 12.71 12.51 -11.32
CA LEU A 157 13.03 13.54 -10.36
C LEU A 157 14.52 13.80 -10.41
N ASN A 158 14.86 15.04 -10.75
CA ASN A 158 16.24 15.53 -10.78
C ASN A 158 16.83 15.63 -9.37
#